data_AF-X6LLM3-F1
#
_entry.id   AF-X6LLM3-F1
#
_cell.length_a   1.000
_cell.length_b   1.000
_cell.length_c   1.000
_cell.angle_alpha   90.00
_cell.angle_beta   90.00
_cell.angle_gamma   90.00
#
_symmetry.space_group_name_H-M   'P 1'
#
loop_
_entity.id
_entity.type
_entity.pdbx_description
1 polymer ?
#
loop_
_entity_poly.entity_id
_entity_poly.type
_entity_poly.pdbx_seq_one_letter_code
_entity_poly.pdbx_strand_id
1 'polypeptide(L)'
;MMEILDENEIEELSFHHQKYLDIFENESYPDIKLKSTSISLKDVDRLIEAYVLLNKKSWMKAVKDVERILFQESNYIHSLSYWKQDILDKKQALLDFIYFSTTTTCFMLRYMMTFQRQELKRKFKNGPIKILCGKSQFSRRERLGDCLRVR
;
A
#
# COMPACT_ATOMS: atom_id res chain seq x y z
N MET A 1 1.75 22.79 5.78
CA MET A 1 0.64 23.33 6.58
C MET A 1 -0.40 22.22 6.65
N MET A 2 -0.66 21.66 7.83
CA MET A 2 -1.54 20.49 7.98
C MET A 2 -2.95 21.02 8.22
N GLU A 3 -3.79 20.98 7.19
CA GLU A 3 -5.20 21.37 7.29
C GLU A 3 -5.90 20.42 8.27
N ILE A 4 -6.38 21.00 9.36
CA ILE A 4 -7.30 20.34 10.27
C ILE A 4 -8.61 20.25 9.50
N LEU A 5 -8.88 19.10 8.87
CA LEU A 5 -10.21 18.75 8.37
C LEU A 5 -11.27 19.21 9.38
N ASP A 6 -12.25 19.92 8.85
CA ASP A 6 -13.53 20.25 9.47
C ASP A 6 -14.15 18.98 10.10
N GLU A 7 -14.83 19.10 11.24
CA GLU A 7 -15.55 17.98 11.88
C GLU A 7 -16.48 17.28 10.88
N ASN A 8 -17.09 18.05 9.99
CA ASN A 8 -17.96 17.59 8.91
C ASN A 8 -17.23 16.69 7.91
N GLU A 9 -15.97 17.01 7.57
CA GLU A 9 -15.14 16.19 6.67
C GLU A 9 -14.72 14.87 7.32
N ILE A 10 -14.54 14.84 8.65
CA ILE A 10 -14.25 13.60 9.39
C ILE A 10 -15.49 12.69 9.42
N GLU A 11 -16.67 13.26 9.65
CA GLU A 11 -17.93 12.52 9.63
C GLU A 11 -18.21 11.95 8.23
N GLU A 12 -18.03 12.76 7.18
CA GLU A 12 -18.19 12.33 5.79
C GLU A 12 -17.22 11.18 5.43
N LEU A 13 -15.93 11.31 5.78
CA LEU A 13 -14.95 10.24 5.55
C LEU A 13 -15.29 8.96 6.32
N SER A 14 -15.77 9.10 7.56
CA SER A 14 -16.17 7.95 8.39
C SER A 14 -17.39 7.26 7.80
N PHE A 15 -18.38 8.02 7.32
CA PHE A 15 -19.56 7.51 6.64
C PHE A 15 -19.19 6.74 5.37
N HIS A 16 -18.34 7.32 4.51
CA HIS A 16 -17.89 6.64 3.29
C HIS A 16 -17.05 5.41 3.57
N HIS A 17 -16.20 5.45 4.59
CA HIS A 17 -15.41 4.29 5.01
C HIS A 17 -16.33 3.16 5.47
N GLN A 18 -17.31 3.43 6.33
CA GLN A 18 -18.24 2.40 6.80
C GLN A 18 -19.07 1.83 5.65
N LYS A 19 -19.57 2.68 4.76
CA LYS A 19 -20.33 2.23 3.57
C LYS A 19 -19.47 1.35 2.67
N TYR A 20 -18.19 1.68 2.48
CA TYR A 20 -17.27 0.83 1.73
C TYR A 20 -17.09 -0.54 2.40
N LEU A 21 -16.88 -0.59 3.72
CA LEU A 21 -16.75 -1.84 4.46
C LEU A 21 -18.02 -2.68 4.37
N ASP A 22 -19.19 -2.07 4.48
CA ASP A 22 -20.46 -2.78 4.39
C ASP A 22 -20.64 -3.45 3.01
N ILE A 23 -20.31 -2.74 1.93
CA ILE A 23 -20.34 -3.30 0.56
C ILE A 23 -19.27 -4.39 0.41
N PHE A 24 -18.07 -4.15 0.93
CA PHE A 24 -16.96 -5.10 0.84
C PHE A 24 -17.31 -6.42 1.53
N GLU A 25 -17.79 -6.37 2.76
CA GLU A 25 -18.01 -7.55 3.60
C GLU A 25 -19.35 -8.24 3.36
N ASN A 26 -20.40 -7.51 2.97
CA ASN A 26 -21.74 -8.10 2.84
C ASN A 26 -22.14 -8.36 1.38
N GLU A 27 -21.59 -7.61 0.42
CA GLU A 27 -21.94 -7.76 -1.00
C GLU A 27 -20.82 -8.41 -1.81
N SER A 28 -19.59 -7.89 -1.70
CA SER A 28 -18.46 -8.38 -2.50
C SER A 28 -17.91 -9.70 -1.98
N TYR A 29 -17.85 -9.85 -0.65
CA TYR A 29 -17.31 -11.02 0.03
C TYR A 29 -18.21 -11.46 1.20
N PRO A 30 -19.48 -11.85 0.96
CA PRO A 30 -20.45 -12.18 2.02
C PRO A 30 -19.99 -13.31 2.96
N ASP A 31 -19.18 -14.22 2.45
CA ASP A 31 -18.67 -15.38 3.18
C ASP A 31 -17.56 -15.03 4.18
N ILE A 32 -17.02 -13.81 4.14
CA ILE A 32 -15.83 -13.40 4.90
C ILE A 32 -16.08 -13.37 6.42
N LYS A 33 -17.33 -13.28 6.85
CA LYS A 33 -17.71 -13.37 8.27
C LYS A 33 -17.86 -14.81 8.75
N LEU A 34 -17.98 -15.77 7.84
CA LEU A 34 -18.27 -17.17 8.13
C LEU A 34 -17.04 -18.08 7.98
N LYS A 35 -16.19 -17.82 6.98
CA LYS A 35 -15.02 -18.64 6.66
C LYS A 35 -13.93 -17.81 5.99
N SER A 36 -12.71 -18.36 5.97
CA SER A 36 -11.61 -17.79 5.20
C SER A 36 -11.99 -17.70 3.72
N THR A 37 -11.90 -16.49 3.17
CA THR A 37 -12.35 -16.11 1.84
C THR A 37 -11.18 -15.52 1.06
N SER A 38 -10.98 -16.00 -0.16
CA SER A 38 -9.94 -15.45 -1.03
C SER A 38 -10.34 -14.06 -1.53
N ILE A 39 -9.48 -13.07 -1.31
CA ILE A 39 -9.70 -11.71 -1.78
C ILE A 39 -8.64 -11.31 -2.82
N SER A 40 -9.03 -10.51 -3.82
CA SER A 40 -8.11 -10.09 -4.87
C SER A 40 -7.07 -9.10 -4.35
N LEU A 41 -5.86 -9.07 -4.92
CA LEU A 41 -4.83 -8.08 -4.55
C LEU A 41 -5.31 -6.63 -4.72
N LYS A 42 -6.15 -6.39 -5.73
CA LYS A 42 -6.74 -5.07 -5.98
C LYS A 42 -7.70 -4.66 -4.87
N ASP A 43 -8.45 -5.61 -4.33
CA ASP A 43 -9.39 -5.33 -3.25
C ASP A 43 -8.68 -5.24 -1.89
N VAL A 44 -7.57 -5.96 -1.71
CA VAL A 44 -6.64 -5.72 -0.57
C VAL A 44 -6.09 -4.29 -0.61
N ASP A 45 -5.60 -3.84 -1.77
CA ASP A 45 -5.09 -2.46 -1.93
C ASP A 45 -6.16 -1.41 -1.60
N ARG A 46 -7.38 -1.58 -2.10
CA ARG A 46 -8.51 -0.69 -1.81
C ARG A 46 -8.89 -0.70 -0.33
N LEU A 47 -8.88 -1.87 0.31
CA LEU A 47 -9.19 -1.99 1.72
C LEU A 47 -8.14 -1.26 2.58
N ILE A 48 -6.85 -1.46 2.27
CA ILE A 48 -5.75 -0.73 2.93
C ILE A 48 -5.91 0.78 2.69
N GLU A 49 -6.14 1.20 1.44
CA GLU A 49 -6.34 2.59 1.08
C GLU A 49 -7.49 3.24 1.87
N ALA A 50 -8.62 2.54 2.03
CA ALA A 50 -9.75 3.03 2.81
C ALA A 50 -9.38 3.32 4.28
N TYR A 51 -8.60 2.46 4.94
CA TYR A 51 -8.12 2.68 6.31
C TYR A 51 -7.08 3.80 6.40
N VAL A 52 -6.20 3.91 5.40
CA VAL A 52 -5.18 4.96 5.34
C VAL A 52 -5.84 6.33 5.14
N LEU A 53 -6.82 6.43 4.24
CA LEU A 53 -7.54 7.68 3.97
C LEU A 53 -8.37 8.15 5.16
N LEU A 54 -9.06 7.25 5.84
CA LEU A 54 -9.78 7.54 7.10
C LEU A 54 -8.85 8.20 8.13
N ASN A 55 -7.60 7.76 8.17
CA ASN A 55 -6.60 8.22 9.12
C ASN A 55 -5.56 9.17 8.51
N LYS A 56 -5.89 9.89 7.41
CA LYS A 56 -4.91 10.71 6.68
C LYS A 56 -4.17 11.76 7.53
N LYS A 57 -4.81 12.29 8.58
CA LYS A 57 -4.18 13.22 9.55
C LYS A 57 -3.17 12.53 10.49
N SER A 58 -3.36 11.23 10.76
CA SER A 58 -2.56 10.48 11.72
C SER A 58 -2.38 9.05 11.22
N TRP A 59 -1.46 8.88 10.27
CA TRP A 59 -1.17 7.58 9.65
C TRP A 59 -0.91 6.45 10.66
N MET A 60 -0.36 6.78 11.83
CA MET A 60 -0.06 5.81 12.89
C MET A 60 -1.33 5.08 13.38
N LYS A 61 -2.49 5.75 13.34
CA LYS A 61 -3.77 5.14 13.70
C LYS A 61 -4.19 4.03 12.73
N ALA A 62 -3.83 4.14 11.45
CA ALA A 62 -4.12 3.11 10.46
C ALA A 62 -3.22 1.87 10.57
N VAL A 63 -2.09 1.94 11.31
CA VAL A 63 -1.13 0.82 11.38
C VAL A 63 -1.78 -0.45 11.87
N LYS A 64 -2.57 -0.38 12.96
CA LYS A 64 -3.22 -1.56 13.54
C LYS A 64 -4.19 -2.22 12.55
N ASP A 65 -4.99 -1.42 11.84
CA ASP A 65 -5.95 -1.95 10.87
C ASP A 65 -5.26 -2.53 9.64
N VAL A 66 -4.20 -1.89 9.16
CA VAL A 66 -3.39 -2.41 8.04
C VAL A 66 -2.66 -3.69 8.44
N GLU A 67 -2.05 -3.76 9.62
CA GLU A 67 -1.43 -5.00 10.10
C GLU A 67 -2.45 -6.13 10.27
N ARG A 68 -3.70 -5.81 10.69
CA ARG A 68 -4.78 -6.79 10.73
C ARG A 68 -5.10 -7.38 9.36
N ILE A 69 -5.11 -6.54 8.32
CA ILE A 69 -5.32 -6.98 6.94
C ILE A 69 -4.14 -7.85 6.47
N LEU A 70 -2.90 -7.41 6.73
CA LEU A 70 -1.68 -8.00 6.17
C LEU A 70 -1.22 -9.29 6.85
N PHE A 71 -1.34 -9.37 8.17
CA PHE A 71 -0.60 -10.33 8.99
C PHE A 71 -1.44 -11.08 10.01
N GLN A 72 -2.55 -10.50 10.47
CA GLN A 72 -3.42 -11.20 11.42
C GLN A 72 -4.36 -12.15 10.68
N GLU A 73 -4.87 -13.15 11.41
CA GLU A 73 -5.95 -14.06 10.98
C GLU A 73 -7.26 -13.28 10.80
N SER A 74 -7.28 -12.39 9.81
CA SER A 74 -8.50 -12.06 9.14
C SER A 74 -8.96 -13.30 8.38
N ASN A 75 -10.26 -13.40 8.13
CA ASN A 75 -10.81 -14.40 7.22
C ASN A 75 -10.40 -14.10 5.75
N TYR A 76 -9.28 -13.42 5.51
CA TYR A 76 -8.81 -13.00 4.20
C TYR A 76 -7.69 -13.93 3.77
N ILE A 77 -7.88 -14.65 2.69
CA ILE A 77 -6.81 -15.37 2.01
C ILE A 77 -6.33 -14.47 0.87
N HIS A 78 -5.09 -13.98 0.97
CA HIS A 78 -4.49 -13.17 -0.10
C HIS A 78 -3.04 -13.57 -0.37
N SER A 79 -2.63 -13.44 -1.63
CA SER A 79 -1.26 -13.72 -2.08
C SER A 79 -0.32 -12.50 -1.99
N LEU A 80 -0.64 -11.56 -1.10
CA LEU A 80 0.09 -10.30 -0.99
C LEU A 80 1.56 -10.54 -0.62
N SER A 81 2.45 -10.26 -1.56
CA SER A 81 3.90 -10.22 -1.32
C SER A 81 4.49 -9.01 -2.02
N TYR A 82 4.91 -8.03 -1.23
CA TYR A 82 5.66 -6.86 -1.71
C TYR A 82 7.16 -7.13 -1.79
N TRP A 83 7.65 -8.25 -1.26
CA TRP A 83 9.03 -8.69 -1.46
C TRP A 83 9.14 -9.52 -2.74
N LYS A 84 10.03 -9.13 -3.66
CA LYS A 84 10.38 -9.93 -4.84
C LYS A 84 11.89 -9.99 -5.05
N GLN A 85 12.31 -10.98 -5.84
CA GLN A 85 13.64 -11.00 -6.42
C GLN A 85 13.63 -10.20 -7.72
N ASP A 86 14.72 -9.50 -8.00
CA ASP A 86 14.90 -8.84 -9.28
C ASP A 86 14.94 -9.88 -10.41
N ILE A 87 14.20 -9.61 -11.48
CA ILE A 87 14.12 -10.47 -12.66
C ILE A 87 15.49 -10.53 -13.37
N LEU A 88 16.23 -9.41 -13.38
CA LEU A 88 17.54 -9.30 -14.01
C LEU A 88 18.67 -9.80 -13.11
N ASP A 89 18.52 -9.68 -11.78
CA ASP A 89 19.46 -10.20 -10.81
C ASP A 89 18.74 -10.89 -9.65
N LYS A 90 18.52 -12.20 -9.77
CA LYS A 90 17.81 -13.00 -8.76
C LYS A 90 18.44 -12.96 -7.35
N LYS A 91 19.68 -12.47 -7.22
CA LYS A 91 20.34 -12.29 -5.92
C LYS A 91 19.91 -11.00 -5.21
N GLN A 92 19.31 -10.05 -5.93
CA GLN A 92 18.85 -8.79 -5.38
C GLN A 92 17.38 -8.84 -4.99
N ALA A 93 17.07 -8.38 -3.78
CA ALA A 93 15.70 -8.14 -3.36
C ALA A 93 15.23 -6.79 -3.93
N LEU A 94 13.94 -6.70 -4.24
CA LEU A 94 13.26 -5.44 -4.52
C LEU A 94 11.90 -5.42 -3.82
N LEU A 95 11.39 -4.21 -3.64
CA LEU A 95 10.02 -3.97 -3.20
C LEU A 95 9.13 -3.77 -4.43
N ASP A 96 8.14 -4.63 -4.63
CA ASP A 96 7.20 -4.56 -5.75
C ASP A 96 5.83 -4.02 -5.30
N PHE A 97 5.53 -2.81 -5.73
CA PHE A 97 4.29 -2.09 -5.50
C PHE A 97 3.48 -1.84 -6.79
N ILE A 98 3.68 -2.64 -7.85
CA ILE A 98 2.99 -2.42 -9.15
C ILE A 98 1.46 -2.37 -9.01
N TYR A 99 0.91 -3.19 -8.12
CA TYR A 99 -0.53 -3.36 -7.95
C TYR A 99 -1.15 -2.47 -6.88
N PHE A 100 -0.34 -1.67 -6.18
CA PHE A 100 -0.82 -0.80 -5.12
C PHE A 100 -1.06 0.61 -5.61
N SER A 101 -2.04 1.28 -5.03
CA SER A 101 -2.26 2.71 -5.22
C SER A 101 -1.07 3.52 -4.70
N THR A 102 -0.98 4.78 -5.13
CA THR A 102 0.03 5.71 -4.60
C THR A 102 -0.14 5.88 -3.09
N THR A 103 -1.38 5.96 -2.60
CA THR A 103 -1.71 6.09 -1.19
C THR A 103 -1.15 4.92 -0.38
N THR A 104 -1.46 3.70 -0.81
CA THR A 104 -0.99 2.48 -0.15
C THR A 104 0.52 2.35 -0.24
N THR A 105 1.12 2.62 -1.41
CA THR A 105 2.58 2.57 -1.60
C THR A 105 3.29 3.50 -0.63
N CYS A 106 2.86 4.76 -0.54
CA CYS A 106 3.43 5.74 0.38
C CYS A 106 3.30 5.29 1.85
N PHE A 107 2.14 4.76 2.22
CA PHE A 107 1.92 4.21 3.56
C PHE A 107 2.86 3.03 3.86
N MET A 108 2.93 2.04 2.97
CA MET A 108 3.77 0.86 3.12
C MET A 108 5.25 1.21 3.24
N LEU A 109 5.74 2.15 2.41
CA LEU A 109 7.11 2.64 2.50
C LEU A 109 7.39 3.29 3.87
N ARG A 110 6.48 4.13 4.35
CA ARG A 110 6.59 4.75 5.67
C ARG A 110 6.56 3.72 6.80
N TYR A 111 5.65 2.75 6.71
CA TYR A 111 5.52 1.65 7.65
C TYR A 111 6.82 0.84 7.73
N MET A 112 7.36 0.37 6.60
CA MET A 112 8.58 -0.44 6.58
C MET A 112 9.80 0.33 7.09
N MET A 113 9.95 1.60 6.71
CA MET A 113 11.05 2.45 7.21
C MET A 113 10.98 2.68 8.71
N THR A 114 9.78 2.63 9.30
CA THR A 114 9.55 2.84 10.74
C THR A 114 9.68 1.53 11.52
N PHE A 115 8.91 0.52 11.14
CA PHE A 115 8.75 -0.72 11.93
C PHE A 115 9.63 -1.86 11.44
N GLN A 116 9.96 -1.91 10.14
CA GLN A 116 10.76 -2.98 9.53
C GLN A 116 12.17 -2.51 9.14
N ARG A 117 12.67 -1.43 9.77
CA ARG A 117 13.96 -0.82 9.43
C ARG A 117 15.12 -1.82 9.46
N GLN A 118 15.16 -2.69 10.47
CA GLN A 118 16.23 -3.68 10.60
C GLN A 118 16.14 -4.76 9.52
N GLU A 119 14.93 -5.14 9.13
CA GLU A 119 14.73 -6.09 8.03
C GLU A 119 15.17 -5.48 6.69
N LEU A 120 14.83 -4.21 6.43
CA LEU A 120 15.33 -3.46 5.27
C LEU A 120 16.86 -3.43 5.24
N LYS A 121 17.50 -3.07 6.36
CA LYS A 121 18.97 -3.06 6.46
C LYS A 121 19.58 -4.43 6.15
N ARG A 122 18.98 -5.50 6.67
CA ARG A 122 19.44 -6.88 6.44
C ARG A 122 19.29 -7.28 4.97
N LYS A 123 18.13 -7.07 4.36
CA LYS A 123 17.85 -7.48 2.98
C LYS A 123 18.66 -6.70 1.95
N PHE A 124 18.82 -5.39 2.15
CA PHE A 124 19.55 -4.51 1.23
C PHE A 124 21.02 -4.32 1.62
N LYS A 125 21.50 -4.93 2.71
CA LYS A 125 22.87 -4.81 3.21
C LYS A 125 23.32 -3.35 3.40
N ASN A 126 22.41 -2.52 3.92
CA ASN A 126 22.56 -1.05 4.00
C ASN A 126 22.81 -0.33 2.65
N GLY A 127 22.62 -1.00 1.52
CA GLY A 127 22.69 -0.42 0.19
C GLY A 127 21.39 0.24 -0.26
N PRO A 128 21.34 0.71 -1.52
CA PRO A 128 20.14 1.29 -2.10
C PRO A 128 18.95 0.32 -2.09
N ILE A 129 17.78 0.85 -1.74
CA ILE A 129 16.52 0.11 -1.77
C ILE A 129 15.90 0.25 -3.16
N LYS A 130 15.78 -0.85 -3.90
CA LYS A 130 15.11 -0.87 -5.19
C LYS A 130 13.60 -1.02 -4.99
N ILE A 131 12.84 -0.08 -5.56
CA ILE A 131 11.37 -0.04 -5.47
C ILE A 131 10.82 -0.01 -6.89
N LEU A 132 9.86 -0.89 -7.16
CA LEU A 132 9.13 -0.98 -8.41
C LEU A 132 7.69 -0.52 -8.14
N CYS A 133 7.29 0.61 -8.69
CA CYS A 133 5.92 1.12 -8.58
C CYS A 133 5.20 1.02 -9.93
N GLY A 134 3.87 0.98 -9.90
CA GLY A 134 3.05 1.07 -11.10
C GLY A 134 3.38 2.33 -11.92
N LYS A 135 3.14 2.29 -13.23
CA LYS A 135 3.34 3.45 -14.10
C LYS A 135 2.34 4.55 -13.69
N SER A 136 2.84 5.62 -13.07
CA SER A 136 2.05 6.83 -12.84
C SER A 136 1.80 7.56 -14.16
N GLN A 137 0.82 8.47 -14.21
CA GLN A 137 0.60 9.36 -15.37
C GLN A 137 1.86 10.19 -15.72
N PHE A 138 2.77 10.38 -14.76
CA PHE A 138 4.07 11.04 -14.94
C PHE A 138 5.14 10.14 -15.59
N SER A 139 4.84 8.87 -15.87
CA SER A 139 5.74 7.95 -16.58
C SER A 139 5.82 8.22 -18.09
N ARG A 140 5.00 9.16 -18.62
CA ARG A 140 5.26 9.79 -19.92
C ARG A 140 6.45 10.76 -19.79
N ARG A 141 7.65 10.20 -19.68
CA ARG A 141 8.80 10.89 -20.27
C ARG A 141 8.54 10.89 -21.77
N GLU A 142 8.09 12.02 -22.30
CA GLU A 142 8.45 12.34 -23.67
C GLU A 142 9.95 12.08 -23.79
N ARG A 143 10.33 11.26 -24.77
CA ARG A 143 11.73 11.11 -25.13
C ARG A 143 12.20 12.50 -25.53
N LEU A 144 12.80 13.23 -24.59
CA LEU A 144 13.76 14.25 -24.93
C LEU A 144 14.88 13.51 -25.65
N GLY A 145 14.76 13.50 -26.98
CA GLY A 145 15.90 13.38 -27.85
C GLY A 145 16.93 14.44 -27.48
N ASP A 146 18.13 14.15 -27.95
CA ASP A 146 19.30 15.01 -27.94
C ASP A 146 20.25 14.81 -26.75
N CYS A 147 21.25 14.00 -27.09
CA CYS A 147 22.58 13.95 -26.54
C CYS A 147 23.08 15.34 -26.11
N LEU A 148 23.34 15.52 -24.81
CA LEU A 148 24.30 16.52 -24.34
C LEU A 148 25.28 15.84 -23.39
N ARG A 149 26.45 15.48 -23.94
CA ARG A 149 27.67 15.36 -23.16
C ARG A 149 28.08 16.76 -22.74
N VAL A 150 28.40 16.95 -21.46
CA VAL A 150 29.12 18.13 -20.99
C VAL A 150 30.38 17.62 -20.28
N ARG A 151 31.54 18.05 -20.80
CA ARG A 151 32.81 18.10 -20.08
C ARG A 151 32.86 19.41 -19.32
#